data_AF-A0A9P1CVT0-F1
#
_entry.id   AF-A0A9P1CVT0-F1
#
_cell.length_a   1.000
_cell.length_b   1.000
_cell.length_c   1.000
_cell.angle_alpha   90.00
_cell.angle_beta   90.00
_cell.angle_gamma   90.00
#
_symmetry.space_group_name_H-M   'P 1'
#
loop_
_entity.id
_entity.type
_entity.pdbx_description
1 polymer ?
#
loop_
_entity_poly.entity_id
_entity_poly.type
_entity_poly.pdbx_seq_one_letter_code
_entity_poly.pdbx_strand_id
1 'polypeptide(L)'
;MFLKCMLRQFGRGQRPQQAYHFTKSLLVRWRLGERGGLWSEAVQATNPKQHRQPGKQPNIEGLQMPPPSLIPVEDVAKAIRSFHVGVGPGPGGLRADLLKALMGHEEDEGILPLYRDFVQLLADGLAPTYLRPWLGGGQLIGIGKVDQQGAPIPLDQDARPIVMGLTWRKVVFKRTLAMDKPSIRTRLMPSQLAHAPASARFGAYCYGRPTNLVYQGEVETCSREQQGCLLMGPLFCLTRHRMTEEARRLSSRPAPEFEPAFADDAFSGGHIDDVYAAFRQELQLAQKYGLHVDPAKCTLYLLAGDQFRGDVSRFQALGVNVVSGTDITMLKVPIGDNPEFLHSFHKQTISDFDALCSTLESLPHVHVAFYLFSQGGTFSKLQWWCRTTPRAHIAPLLQRFHDRQKLACEHMEPAIQHLAACLPVLAPSFCDPQSQIDHRGVLGRIHQQVYLGLMNQHDLSGRARLTA
;
A
#
# COMPACT_ATOMS: atom_id res chain seq x y z
N MET A 1 19.47 -0.41 -18.60
CA MET A 1 20.49 0.04 -17.64
C MET A 1 19.96 1.27 -16.90
N PHE A 2 19.93 1.26 -15.57
CA PHE A 2 19.44 2.41 -14.80
C PHE A 2 20.28 3.65 -15.04
N LEU A 3 19.64 4.82 -15.12
CA LEU A 3 20.23 6.00 -14.49
C LEU A 3 20.47 5.59 -13.03
N LYS A 4 21.70 5.18 -12.72
CA LYS A 4 22.25 5.42 -11.39
C LYS A 4 22.00 6.92 -11.21
N CYS A 5 20.95 7.24 -10.45
CA CYS A 5 20.60 8.61 -10.12
C CYS A 5 21.89 9.32 -9.71
N MET A 6 21.92 10.64 -9.87
CA MET A 6 23.01 11.54 -9.51
C MET A 6 23.34 11.58 -8.01
N LEU A 7 23.26 10.44 -7.32
CA LEU A 7 23.71 10.14 -5.99
C LEU A 7 24.63 8.92 -6.15
N ARG A 8 25.94 9.16 -6.03
CA ARG A 8 26.94 8.09 -6.01
C ARG A 8 26.50 7.01 -5.02
N GLN A 9 26.57 5.76 -5.42
CA GLN A 9 26.49 4.64 -4.48
C GLN A 9 27.75 4.74 -3.61
N PHE A 10 27.59 5.23 -2.38
CA PHE A 10 28.69 5.34 -1.44
C PHE A 10 29.07 3.94 -0.95
N GLY A 11 30.35 3.58 -1.06
CA GLY A 11 30.87 2.32 -0.53
C GLY A 11 30.64 2.23 0.98
N ARG A 12 30.60 1.01 1.53
CA ARG A 12 30.56 0.78 2.98
C ARG A 12 31.70 1.58 3.64
N GLY A 13 31.36 2.59 4.45
CA GLY A 13 32.32 3.40 5.22
C GLY A 13 32.32 4.92 4.96
N GLN A 14 31.59 5.46 3.98
CA GLN A 14 31.54 6.92 3.79
C GLN A 14 30.46 7.61 4.64
N ARG A 15 30.79 8.80 5.18
CA ARG A 15 29.96 9.54 6.15
C ARG A 15 28.73 10.18 5.47
N PRO A 16 27.52 10.13 6.08
CA PRO A 16 26.30 10.77 5.56
C PRO A 16 26.43 12.25 5.17
N GLN A 17 27.32 13.00 5.83
CA GLN A 17 27.60 14.41 5.55
C GLN A 17 28.16 14.64 4.12
N GLN A 18 28.94 13.71 3.58
CA GLN A 18 29.49 13.84 2.22
C GLN A 18 28.40 13.71 1.14
N ALA A 19 27.42 12.82 1.37
CA ALA A 19 26.25 12.67 0.52
C ALA A 19 25.38 13.93 0.52
N TYR A 20 25.22 14.54 1.70
CA TYR A 20 24.51 15.82 1.86
C TYR A 20 25.17 16.93 1.03
N HIS A 21 26.47 17.17 1.21
CA HIS A 21 27.18 18.24 0.48
C HIS A 21 27.18 18.02 -1.03
N PHE A 22 27.36 16.78 -1.48
CA PHE A 22 27.30 16.42 -2.90
C PHE A 22 25.90 16.65 -3.49
N THR A 23 24.84 16.21 -2.82
CA THR A 23 23.46 16.42 -3.29
C THR A 23 23.11 17.90 -3.31
N LYS A 24 23.50 18.63 -2.25
CA LYS A 24 23.28 20.07 -2.14
C LYS A 24 23.99 20.84 -3.25
N SER A 25 25.23 20.49 -3.60
CA SER A 25 25.97 21.16 -4.67
C SER A 25 25.32 20.97 -6.04
N LEU A 26 24.84 19.76 -6.37
CA LEU A 26 24.13 19.51 -7.63
C LEU A 26 22.81 20.31 -7.72
N LEU A 27 22.07 20.41 -6.62
CA LEU A 27 20.82 21.18 -6.59
C LEU A 27 21.06 22.69 -6.71
N VAL A 28 22.14 23.21 -6.10
CA VAL A 28 22.54 24.62 -6.26
C VAL A 28 22.91 24.92 -7.70
N ARG A 29 23.75 24.08 -8.33
CA ARG A 29 24.12 24.20 -9.75
C ARG A 29 22.89 24.18 -10.67
N TRP A 30 21.91 23.32 -10.36
CA TRP A 30 20.65 23.26 -11.10
C TRP A 30 19.86 24.58 -11.00
N ARG A 31 19.82 25.20 -9.81
CA ARG A 31 19.18 26.51 -9.59
C ARG A 31 19.89 27.64 -10.33
N LEU A 32 21.22 27.57 -10.46
CA LEU A 32 22.04 28.55 -11.19
C LEU A 32 21.96 28.39 -12.72
N GLY A 33 21.10 27.50 -13.24
CA GLY A 33 20.91 27.32 -14.67
C GLY A 33 21.88 26.35 -15.33
N GLU A 34 22.75 25.67 -14.59
CA GLU A 34 23.71 24.68 -15.11
C GLU A 34 23.06 23.33 -15.49
N ARG A 35 21.80 23.34 -15.91
CA ARG A 35 21.02 22.14 -16.24
C ARG A 35 21.71 21.30 -17.32
N GLY A 36 22.29 21.96 -18.31
CA GLY A 36 23.03 21.30 -19.40
C GLY A 36 24.31 20.62 -18.94
N GLY A 37 25.09 21.25 -18.06
CA GLY A 37 26.35 20.70 -17.54
C GLY A 37 26.12 19.46 -16.66
N LEU A 38 25.17 19.56 -15.72
CA LEU A 38 24.76 18.44 -14.86
C LEU A 38 24.26 17.25 -15.69
N TRP A 39 23.57 17.52 -16.80
CA TRP A 39 23.09 16.49 -17.69
C TRP A 39 24.22 15.80 -18.46
N SER A 40 25.16 16.55 -19.04
CA SER A 40 26.32 15.98 -19.73
C SER A 40 27.16 15.11 -18.80
N GLU A 41 27.35 15.53 -17.54
CA GLU A 41 28.02 14.74 -16.49
C GLU A 41 27.29 13.42 -16.22
N ALA A 42 25.95 13.45 -16.10
CA ALA A 42 25.14 12.25 -15.86
C ALA A 42 25.13 11.28 -17.06
N VAL A 43 25.06 11.81 -18.29
CA VAL A 43 25.08 11.02 -19.53
C VAL A 43 26.44 10.35 -19.74
N GLN A 44 27.54 11.08 -19.51
CA GLN A 44 28.89 10.51 -19.56
C GLN A 44 29.07 9.34 -18.57
N ALA A 45 28.36 9.37 -17.45
CA ALA A 45 28.42 8.32 -16.44
C ALA A 45 27.62 7.04 -16.77
N THR A 46 26.79 7.00 -17.83
CA THR A 46 25.72 5.97 -17.95
C THR A 46 25.53 5.26 -19.31
N ASN A 47 26.45 5.32 -20.28
CA ASN A 47 26.25 4.58 -21.55
C ASN A 47 26.34 3.04 -21.37
N PRO A 48 25.44 2.23 -21.96
CA PRO A 48 25.33 2.14 -23.42
C PRO A 48 23.92 1.92 -24.04
N LYS A 49 23.95 1.92 -25.39
CA LYS A 49 22.88 1.86 -26.42
C LYS A 49 21.92 0.67 -26.31
N GLN A 50 20.64 0.87 -26.63
CA GLN A 50 19.82 -0.04 -27.46
C GLN A 50 18.45 0.54 -27.86
N HIS A 51 18.02 0.18 -29.08
CA HIS A 51 16.72 0.47 -29.70
C HIS A 51 15.78 -0.74 -29.58
N ARG A 52 14.46 -0.52 -29.42
CA ARG A 52 13.38 -1.37 -29.98
C ARG A 52 12.00 -0.68 -30.00
N GLN A 53 11.12 -1.19 -30.86
CA GLN A 53 9.92 -0.56 -31.44
C GLN A 53 8.69 -0.46 -30.51
N PRO A 54 7.76 0.48 -30.76
CA PRO A 54 6.60 0.72 -29.89
C PRO A 54 5.36 -0.12 -30.24
N GLY A 55 4.69 -0.65 -29.21
CA GLY A 55 3.32 -1.15 -29.28
C GLY A 55 2.27 -0.03 -29.39
N LYS A 56 1.04 -0.41 -29.77
CA LYS A 56 -0.11 0.47 -30.00
C LYS A 56 -0.34 1.43 -28.83
N GLN A 57 -0.40 2.72 -29.14
CA GLN A 57 -0.50 3.82 -28.17
C GLN A 57 -1.97 4.22 -27.95
N PRO A 58 -2.38 4.53 -26.72
CA PRO A 58 -3.66 5.21 -26.49
C PRO A 58 -3.58 6.63 -27.06
N ASN A 59 -4.62 7.05 -27.80
CA ASN A 59 -4.68 8.40 -28.33
C ASN A 59 -5.00 9.38 -27.19
N ILE A 60 -4.05 10.25 -26.85
CA ILE A 60 -4.17 11.29 -25.82
C ILE A 60 -4.43 12.67 -26.46
N GLU A 61 -4.48 12.75 -27.80
CA GLU A 61 -4.71 13.99 -28.52
C GLU A 61 -6.14 14.49 -28.25
N GLY A 62 -6.25 15.68 -27.67
CA GLY A 62 -7.53 16.35 -27.38
C GLY A 62 -7.95 16.36 -25.90
N LEU A 63 -7.22 15.70 -24.99
CA LEU A 63 -7.49 15.81 -23.54
C LEU A 63 -7.03 17.17 -23.01
N GLN A 64 -7.97 18.07 -22.76
CA GLN A 64 -7.71 19.34 -22.09
C GLN A 64 -7.38 19.09 -20.61
N MET A 65 -6.11 19.25 -20.26
CA MET A 65 -5.66 19.07 -18.88
C MET A 65 -6.03 20.29 -18.03
N PRO A 66 -6.41 20.09 -16.76
CA PRO A 66 -6.67 21.20 -15.85
C PRO A 66 -5.40 22.04 -15.62
N PRO A 67 -5.56 23.31 -15.21
CA PRO A 67 -4.43 24.17 -14.92
C PRO A 67 -3.58 23.56 -13.80
N PRO A 68 -2.24 23.72 -13.86
CA PRO A 68 -1.35 23.19 -12.83
C PRO A 68 -1.63 23.86 -11.49
N SER A 69 -1.78 23.05 -10.44
CA SER A 69 -1.95 23.56 -9.09
C SER A 69 -0.58 23.88 -8.48
N LEU A 70 -0.47 25.02 -7.79
CA LEU A 70 0.73 25.37 -7.04
C LEU A 70 0.88 24.47 -5.81
N ILE A 71 2.05 23.88 -5.64
CA ILE A 71 2.39 23.04 -4.48
C ILE A 71 3.22 23.86 -3.48
N PRO A 72 2.73 24.10 -2.25
CA PRO A 72 3.50 24.78 -1.21
C PRO A 72 4.69 23.96 -0.70
N VAL A 73 5.69 24.62 -0.12
CA VAL A 73 6.94 23.99 0.34
C VAL A 73 6.69 23.09 1.55
N GLU A 74 5.92 23.58 2.50
CA GLU A 74 5.46 22.90 3.71
C GLU A 74 4.71 21.60 3.38
N ASP A 75 3.99 21.61 2.27
CA ASP A 75 3.17 20.50 1.80
C ASP A 75 4.03 19.37 1.22
N VAL A 76 5.19 19.69 0.64
CA VAL A 76 6.21 18.72 0.20
C VAL A 76 6.95 18.14 1.42
N ALA A 77 7.33 18.98 2.38
CA ALA A 77 7.95 18.53 3.63
C ALA A 77 7.03 17.53 4.36
N LYS A 78 5.74 17.86 4.48
CA LYS A 78 4.71 16.98 5.07
C LYS A 78 4.56 15.66 4.31
N ALA A 79 4.58 15.70 2.97
CA ALA A 79 4.53 14.49 2.15
C ALA A 79 5.75 13.58 2.39
N ILE A 80 6.95 14.15 2.51
CA ILE A 80 8.19 13.38 2.79
C ILE A 80 8.18 12.81 4.22
N ARG A 81 7.83 13.62 5.23
CA ARG A 81 7.81 13.20 6.65
C ARG A 81 6.81 12.07 6.91
N SER A 82 5.70 12.06 6.18
CA SER A 82 4.63 11.05 6.37
C SER A 82 4.96 9.65 5.83
N PHE A 83 6.11 9.42 5.19
CA PHE A 83 6.54 8.04 4.87
C PHE A 83 7.01 7.34 6.15
N HIS A 84 6.58 6.10 6.38
CA HIS A 84 7.15 5.28 7.44
C HIS A 84 8.64 5.02 7.20
N VAL A 85 9.40 4.79 8.27
CA VAL A 85 10.81 4.39 8.17
C VAL A 85 10.89 3.03 7.49
N GLY A 86 11.86 2.85 6.60
CA GLY A 86 12.08 1.55 5.94
C GLY A 86 11.23 1.29 4.70
N VAL A 87 10.40 2.26 4.26
CA VAL A 87 9.69 2.16 2.98
C VAL A 87 10.68 1.83 1.85
N GLY A 88 10.40 0.76 1.12
CA GLY A 88 11.28 0.26 0.06
C GLY A 88 11.52 1.31 -1.04
N PRO A 89 12.76 1.47 -1.54
CA PRO A 89 13.05 2.38 -2.63
C PRO A 89 12.51 1.81 -3.94
N GLY A 90 12.32 2.69 -4.91
CA GLY A 90 12.23 2.23 -6.29
C GLY A 90 13.61 1.83 -6.82
N PRO A 91 13.70 1.57 -8.12
CA PRO A 91 14.94 1.03 -8.66
C PRO A 91 16.17 1.96 -8.60
N GLY A 92 15.96 3.26 -8.47
CA GLY A 92 17.04 4.24 -8.27
C GLY A 92 17.66 4.21 -6.87
N GLY A 93 17.20 3.34 -5.96
CA GLY A 93 17.77 3.14 -4.61
C GLY A 93 17.52 4.28 -3.60
N LEU A 94 17.10 5.46 -4.05
CA LEU A 94 16.74 6.59 -3.19
C LEU A 94 15.59 6.23 -2.25
N ARG A 95 15.80 6.38 -0.95
CA ARG A 95 14.79 6.16 0.11
C ARG A 95 14.24 7.49 0.63
N ALA A 96 13.01 7.46 1.13
CA ALA A 96 12.39 8.61 1.77
C ALA A 96 13.16 9.05 3.04
N ASP A 97 13.81 8.11 3.73
CA ASP A 97 14.59 8.41 4.94
C ASP A 97 15.80 9.30 4.66
N LEU A 98 16.45 9.14 3.49
CA LEU A 98 17.50 10.06 3.07
C LEU A 98 16.92 11.46 2.82
N LEU A 99 15.75 11.56 2.18
CA LEU A 99 15.11 12.87 1.97
C LEU A 99 14.80 13.56 3.29
N LYS A 100 14.27 12.83 4.29
CA LYS A 100 14.03 13.36 5.63
C LYS A 100 15.31 13.84 6.31
N ALA A 101 16.39 13.07 6.21
CA ALA A 101 17.68 13.44 6.80
C ALA A 101 18.28 14.69 6.16
N LEU A 102 18.15 14.83 4.83
CA LEU A 102 18.65 15.99 4.08
C LEU A 102 17.85 17.26 4.35
N MET A 103 16.58 17.15 4.74
CA MET A 103 15.73 18.31 5.06
C MET A 103 16.17 19.05 6.33
N GLY A 104 16.97 18.43 7.19
CA GLY A 104 17.42 19.06 8.44
C GLY A 104 16.26 19.33 9.41
N HIS A 105 16.53 20.19 10.40
CA HIS A 105 15.52 20.71 11.32
C HIS A 105 14.72 21.84 10.65
N GLU A 106 13.59 22.25 11.25
CA GLU A 106 12.65 23.23 10.65
C GLU A 106 13.27 24.61 10.37
N GLU A 107 14.43 24.90 10.95
CA GLU A 107 15.18 26.15 10.79
C GLU A 107 16.21 26.11 9.63
N ASP A 108 16.44 24.97 8.98
CA ASP A 108 17.37 24.84 7.85
C ASP A 108 16.70 25.24 6.51
N GLU A 109 16.85 26.50 6.08
CA GLU A 109 16.27 27.04 4.83
C GLU A 109 16.85 26.47 3.51
N GLY A 110 17.64 25.39 3.53
CA GLY A 110 18.56 25.09 2.42
C GLY A 110 18.04 24.26 1.24
N ILE A 111 17.04 23.38 1.42
CA ILE A 111 16.73 22.34 0.40
C ILE A 111 15.25 22.18 0.05
N LEU A 112 14.35 22.56 0.95
CA LEU A 112 12.91 22.37 0.76
C LEU A 112 12.34 23.12 -0.46
N PRO A 113 12.75 24.37 -0.77
CA PRO A 113 12.33 25.03 -2.00
C PRO A 113 12.74 24.25 -3.26
N LEU A 114 13.93 23.64 -3.28
CA LEU A 114 14.42 22.82 -4.40
C LEU A 114 13.60 21.53 -4.55
N TYR A 115 13.26 20.89 -3.43
CA TYR A 115 12.36 19.73 -3.43
C TYR A 115 10.98 20.12 -3.96
N ARG A 116 10.46 21.28 -3.56
CA ARG A 116 9.19 21.81 -4.07
C ARG A 116 9.25 22.03 -5.57
N ASP A 117 10.25 22.74 -6.06
CA ASP A 117 10.39 23.04 -7.48
C ASP A 117 10.49 21.75 -8.32
N PHE A 118 11.22 20.75 -7.81
CA PHE A 118 11.31 19.46 -8.47
C PHE A 118 9.97 18.69 -8.45
N VAL A 119 9.27 18.67 -7.31
CA VAL A 119 7.95 18.04 -7.19
C VAL A 119 6.92 18.73 -8.09
N GLN A 120 6.95 20.07 -8.18
CA GLN A 120 6.08 20.84 -9.09
C GLN A 120 6.35 20.49 -10.55
N LEU A 121 7.63 20.47 -10.98
CA LEU A 121 8.01 20.08 -12.34
C LEU A 121 7.48 18.69 -12.70
N LEU A 122 7.58 17.73 -11.79
CA LEU A 122 7.02 16.40 -11.99
C LEU A 122 5.49 16.43 -12.03
N ALA A 123 4.84 17.09 -11.06
CA ALA A 123 3.38 17.20 -10.96
C ALA A 123 2.76 17.78 -12.24
N ASP A 124 3.43 18.78 -12.84
CA ASP A 124 2.98 19.44 -14.06
C ASP A 124 3.13 18.57 -15.32
N GLY A 125 3.81 17.41 -15.20
CA GLY A 125 4.11 16.51 -16.31
C GLY A 125 5.25 17.00 -17.19
N LEU A 126 6.11 17.88 -16.68
CA LEU A 126 7.17 18.57 -17.45
C LEU A 126 8.53 17.85 -17.39
N ALA A 127 8.57 16.64 -16.85
CA ALA A 127 9.79 15.83 -16.87
C ALA A 127 10.16 15.44 -18.32
N PRO A 128 11.47 15.35 -18.65
CA PRO A 128 11.91 14.93 -19.97
C PRO A 128 11.36 13.56 -20.39
N THR A 129 10.80 13.47 -21.60
CA THR A 129 10.06 12.30 -22.08
C THR A 129 10.85 11.00 -22.10
N TYR A 130 12.18 11.03 -22.23
CA TYR A 130 13.03 9.85 -22.16
C TYR A 130 13.13 9.26 -20.74
N LEU A 131 12.89 10.06 -19.70
CA LEU A 131 12.81 9.57 -18.31
C LEU A 131 11.47 8.92 -18.01
N ARG A 132 10.44 9.19 -18.81
CA ARG A 132 9.05 8.74 -18.59
C ARG A 132 8.93 7.24 -18.33
N PRO A 133 9.56 6.32 -19.10
CA PRO A 133 9.44 4.88 -18.83
C PRO A 133 9.96 4.51 -17.43
N TRP A 134 10.97 5.21 -16.94
CA TRP A 134 11.60 4.97 -15.64
C TRP A 134 10.88 5.67 -14.49
N LEU A 135 10.43 6.91 -14.70
CA LEU A 135 9.64 7.66 -13.73
C LEU A 135 8.26 7.03 -13.52
N GLY A 136 7.60 6.60 -14.60
CA GLY A 136 6.35 5.85 -14.53
C GLY A 136 6.55 4.39 -14.14
N GLY A 137 7.77 3.86 -14.23
CA GLY A 137 8.15 2.49 -13.93
C GLY A 137 8.48 2.20 -12.46
N GLY A 138 9.01 1.02 -12.18
CA GLY A 138 9.36 0.64 -10.80
C GLY A 138 10.04 -0.72 -10.66
N GLN A 139 10.42 -1.04 -9.42
CA GLN A 139 11.01 -2.34 -9.08
C GLN A 139 9.87 -3.32 -8.83
N LEU A 140 9.86 -4.42 -9.57
CA LEU A 140 8.89 -5.48 -9.42
C LEU A 140 9.33 -6.43 -8.30
N ILE A 141 8.38 -6.80 -7.46
CA ILE A 141 8.52 -7.75 -6.35
C ILE A 141 7.30 -8.68 -6.40
N GLY A 142 7.53 -9.99 -6.46
CA GLY A 142 6.45 -10.98 -6.32
C GLY A 142 6.15 -11.22 -4.85
N ILE A 143 4.89 -11.13 -4.46
CA ILE A 143 4.41 -11.57 -3.15
C ILE A 143 3.58 -12.83 -3.33
N GLY A 144 3.89 -13.88 -2.55
CA GLY A 144 3.16 -15.14 -2.57
C GLY A 144 1.70 -14.94 -2.22
N LYS A 145 0.84 -15.67 -2.90
CA LYS A 145 -0.57 -15.80 -2.51
C LYS A 145 -0.73 -17.04 -1.63
N VAL A 146 -1.90 -17.12 -1.02
CA VAL A 146 -2.35 -18.31 -0.32
C VAL A 146 -3.63 -18.81 -0.99
N ASP A 147 -3.86 -20.12 -0.96
CA ASP A 147 -5.11 -20.71 -1.42
C ASP A 147 -6.26 -20.45 -0.43
N GLN A 148 -7.43 -21.03 -0.69
CA GLN A 148 -8.61 -20.86 0.17
C GLN A 148 -8.40 -21.44 1.58
N GLN A 149 -7.49 -22.41 1.71
CA GLN A 149 -7.12 -23.08 2.95
C GLN A 149 -5.97 -22.36 3.68
N GLY A 150 -5.44 -21.28 3.09
CA GLY A 150 -4.34 -20.51 3.66
C GLY A 150 -2.95 -21.08 3.38
N ALA A 151 -2.83 -22.14 2.57
CA ALA A 151 -1.55 -22.70 2.21
C ALA A 151 -0.84 -21.82 1.15
N PRO A 152 0.49 -21.61 1.24
CA PRO A 152 1.22 -20.81 0.26
C PRO A 152 1.12 -21.40 -1.15
N ILE A 153 0.74 -20.57 -2.11
CA ILE A 153 0.79 -20.91 -3.53
C ILE A 153 2.21 -20.57 -4.04
N PRO A 154 2.87 -21.47 -4.80
CA PRO A 154 4.16 -21.19 -5.42
C PRO A 154 4.15 -19.89 -6.25
N LEU A 155 5.23 -19.12 -6.15
CA LEU A 155 5.34 -17.80 -6.79
C LEU A 155 5.26 -17.84 -8.33
N ASP A 156 5.67 -18.95 -8.93
CA ASP A 156 5.60 -19.23 -10.36
C ASP A 156 4.20 -19.64 -10.83
N GLN A 157 3.32 -20.03 -9.92
CA GLN A 157 1.92 -20.35 -10.20
C GLN A 157 1.01 -19.14 -10.01
N ASP A 158 1.08 -18.48 -8.84
CA ASP A 158 0.29 -17.29 -8.58
C ASP A 158 0.96 -16.35 -7.57
N ALA A 159 1.34 -15.17 -8.04
CA ALA A 159 1.95 -14.11 -7.24
C ALA A 159 1.20 -12.78 -7.41
N ARG A 160 1.25 -11.95 -6.37
CA ARG A 160 0.87 -10.53 -6.46
C ARG A 160 2.08 -9.72 -6.91
N PRO A 161 2.07 -9.13 -8.12
CA PRO A 161 3.15 -8.29 -8.59
C PRO A 161 3.07 -6.90 -7.94
N ILE A 162 3.98 -6.61 -7.00
CA ILE A 162 4.09 -5.29 -6.38
C ILE A 162 5.17 -4.47 -7.09
N VAL A 163 4.82 -3.24 -7.46
CA VAL A 163 5.69 -2.30 -8.13
C VAL A 163 6.09 -1.18 -7.16
N MET A 164 7.35 -1.20 -6.74
CA MET A 164 7.96 -0.13 -5.96
C MET A 164 8.45 0.99 -6.89
N GLY A 165 7.65 2.06 -7.00
CA GLY A 165 8.03 3.26 -7.74
C GLY A 165 9.19 4.03 -7.13
N LEU A 166 9.79 4.92 -7.92
CA LEU A 166 10.80 5.87 -7.43
C LEU A 166 10.25 6.72 -6.28
N THR A 167 11.11 7.07 -5.32
CA THR A 167 10.70 7.86 -4.15
C THR A 167 10.11 9.21 -4.53
N TRP A 168 10.68 9.89 -5.53
CA TRP A 168 10.10 11.15 -6.03
C TRP A 168 8.71 10.98 -6.65
N ARG A 169 8.47 9.89 -7.40
CA ARG A 169 7.13 9.56 -7.90
C ARG A 169 6.14 9.37 -6.75
N LYS A 170 6.55 8.66 -5.68
CA LYS A 170 5.74 8.46 -4.49
C LYS A 170 5.44 9.79 -3.79
N VAL A 171 6.42 10.68 -3.65
CA VAL A 171 6.24 12.02 -3.05
C VAL A 171 5.22 12.83 -3.85
N VAL A 172 5.37 12.90 -5.18
CA VAL A 172 4.44 13.63 -6.06
C VAL A 172 3.03 13.09 -5.93
N PHE A 173 2.82 11.78 -6.10
CA PHE A 173 1.47 11.21 -5.98
C PHE A 173 0.88 11.35 -4.59
N LYS A 174 1.68 11.21 -3.53
CA LYS A 174 1.18 11.43 -2.16
C LYS A 174 0.67 12.86 -1.99
N ARG A 175 1.35 13.83 -2.58
CA ARG A 175 0.97 15.24 -2.52
C ARG A 175 -0.24 15.56 -3.40
N THR A 176 -0.21 15.17 -4.67
CA THR A 176 -1.31 15.47 -5.60
C THR A 176 -2.60 14.75 -5.18
N LEU A 177 -2.50 13.51 -4.68
CA LEU A 177 -3.67 12.80 -4.13
C LEU A 177 -4.20 13.45 -2.87
N ALA A 178 -3.35 14.03 -2.01
CA ALA A 178 -3.83 14.76 -0.84
C ALA A 178 -4.69 15.97 -1.26
N MET A 179 -4.35 16.61 -2.38
CA MET A 179 -5.11 17.73 -2.97
C MET A 179 -6.40 17.25 -3.62
N ASP A 180 -6.36 16.10 -4.30
CA ASP A 180 -7.54 15.54 -4.96
C ASP A 180 -8.48 14.83 -3.98
N LYS A 181 -8.00 14.43 -2.79
CA LYS A 181 -8.74 13.60 -1.82
C LYS A 181 -10.11 14.18 -1.44
N PRO A 182 -10.28 15.48 -1.16
CA PRO A 182 -11.60 16.05 -0.89
C PRO A 182 -12.56 15.82 -2.06
N SER A 183 -12.15 16.15 -3.28
CA SER A 183 -12.94 16.00 -4.51
C SER A 183 -13.29 14.54 -4.79
N ILE A 184 -12.32 13.63 -4.64
CA ILE A 184 -12.51 12.19 -4.80
C ILE A 184 -13.51 11.67 -3.75
N ARG A 185 -13.35 12.07 -2.48
CA ARG A 185 -14.25 11.66 -1.40
C ARG A 185 -15.68 12.12 -1.64
N THR A 186 -15.88 13.34 -2.12
CA THR A 186 -17.22 13.89 -2.44
C THR A 186 -17.91 13.14 -3.57
N ARG A 187 -17.18 12.45 -4.47
CA ARG A 187 -17.81 11.59 -5.50
C ARG A 187 -18.03 10.17 -5.04
N LEU A 188 -17.03 9.59 -4.36
CA LEU A 188 -17.10 8.22 -3.89
C LEU A 188 -18.04 8.07 -2.66
N MET A 189 -18.47 9.18 -2.06
CA MET A 189 -19.60 9.30 -1.12
C MET A 189 -20.70 10.13 -1.81
N PRO A 190 -22.00 9.96 -1.52
CA PRO A 190 -23.04 9.85 -2.54
C PRO A 190 -23.12 11.05 -3.51
N SER A 191 -22.57 10.83 -4.71
CA SER A 191 -22.82 11.50 -6.01
C SER A 191 -22.45 12.98 -6.18
N GLN A 192 -21.40 13.24 -6.98
CA GLN A 192 -21.26 14.29 -8.03
C GLN A 192 -19.85 14.28 -8.69
N LEU A 193 -19.70 14.83 -9.90
CA LEU A 193 -18.52 14.78 -10.79
C LEU A 193 -17.17 15.12 -10.10
N ALA A 194 -16.34 14.11 -9.80
CA ALA A 194 -14.93 14.32 -9.46
C ALA A 194 -14.03 14.41 -10.69
N HIS A 195 -13.16 15.41 -10.63
CA HIS A 195 -11.92 15.50 -11.37
C HIS A 195 -10.80 15.20 -10.37
N ALA A 196 -9.74 14.48 -10.78
CA ALA A 196 -8.50 14.37 -10.00
C ALA A 196 -7.44 15.28 -10.64
N PRO A 197 -7.66 16.62 -10.68
CA PRO A 197 -6.91 17.50 -11.54
C PRO A 197 -5.43 17.54 -11.20
N ALA A 198 -5.07 17.48 -9.91
CA ALA A 198 -3.69 17.62 -9.48
C ALA A 198 -2.87 16.39 -9.89
N SER A 199 -3.43 15.18 -9.76
CA SER A 199 -2.73 13.93 -10.10
C SER A 199 -2.79 13.60 -11.58
N ALA A 200 -3.75 14.15 -12.34
CA ALA A 200 -4.01 13.78 -13.72
C ALA A 200 -2.80 14.01 -14.64
N ARG A 201 -2.10 15.15 -14.51
CA ARG A 201 -0.96 15.51 -15.38
C ARG A 201 0.21 14.55 -15.22
N PHE A 202 0.67 14.36 -13.99
CA PHE A 202 1.75 13.42 -13.73
C PHE A 202 1.33 11.95 -13.92
N GLY A 203 0.07 11.63 -13.65
CA GLY A 203 -0.52 10.31 -13.95
C GLY A 203 -0.49 10.02 -15.46
N ALA A 204 -0.96 10.95 -16.29
CA ALA A 204 -0.92 10.84 -17.75
C ALA A 204 0.52 10.79 -18.28
N TYR A 205 1.43 11.59 -17.71
CA TYR A 205 2.85 11.49 -18.01
C TYR A 205 3.39 10.08 -17.70
N CYS A 206 3.15 9.56 -16.49
CA CYS A 206 3.65 8.26 -16.08
C CYS A 206 3.05 7.11 -16.89
N TYR A 207 1.74 7.10 -17.09
CA TYR A 207 0.98 5.93 -17.51
C TYR A 207 0.32 6.06 -18.88
N GLY A 208 0.40 7.23 -19.53
CA GLY A 208 -0.12 7.45 -20.88
C GLY A 208 0.61 6.66 -21.97
N ARG A 209 1.77 6.06 -21.66
CA ARG A 209 2.40 5.03 -22.51
C ARG A 209 3.13 4.00 -21.65
N PRO A 210 3.60 2.87 -22.23
CA PRO A 210 4.31 1.84 -21.49
C PRO A 210 5.49 2.37 -20.65
N THR A 211 5.72 1.69 -19.53
CA THR A 211 6.69 1.99 -18.48
C THR A 211 7.64 0.82 -18.26
N ASN A 212 8.80 1.06 -17.67
CA ASN A 212 9.82 0.03 -17.42
C ASN A 212 9.65 -0.53 -16.00
N LEU A 213 9.37 -1.84 -15.91
CA LEU A 213 9.45 -2.59 -14.68
C LEU A 213 10.80 -3.29 -14.62
N VAL A 214 11.40 -3.34 -13.44
CA VAL A 214 12.65 -4.05 -13.26
C VAL A 214 12.49 -5.18 -12.28
N TYR A 215 12.88 -6.38 -12.69
CA TYR A 215 12.84 -7.59 -11.90
C TYR A 215 14.20 -8.29 -11.98
N GLN A 216 14.86 -8.47 -10.83
CA GLN A 216 16.17 -9.14 -10.77
C GLN A 216 17.24 -8.58 -11.75
N GLY A 217 17.16 -7.28 -12.08
CA GLY A 217 18.08 -6.62 -13.02
C GLY A 217 17.59 -6.56 -14.47
N GLU A 218 16.63 -7.41 -14.83
CA GLU A 218 15.99 -7.43 -16.14
C GLU A 218 14.91 -6.35 -16.25
N VAL A 219 14.73 -5.80 -17.45
CA VAL A 219 13.81 -4.70 -17.73
C VAL A 219 12.69 -5.17 -18.64
N GLU A 220 11.46 -5.07 -18.14
CA GLU A 220 10.23 -5.43 -18.85
C GLU A 220 9.36 -4.20 -19.09
N THR A 221 8.62 -4.18 -20.20
CA THR A 221 7.67 -3.10 -20.48
C THR A 221 6.29 -3.42 -19.93
N CYS A 222 5.68 -2.47 -19.23
CA CYS A 222 4.33 -2.59 -18.67
C CYS A 222 3.43 -1.46 -19.14
N SER A 223 2.28 -1.82 -19.69
CA SER A 223 1.17 -0.94 -20.05
C SER A 223 -0.03 -1.07 -19.12
N ARG A 224 0.11 -1.84 -18.03
CA ARG A 224 -0.96 -2.13 -17.06
C ARG A 224 -0.79 -1.28 -15.80
N GLU A 225 -1.83 -1.29 -14.98
CA GLU A 225 -1.78 -0.70 -13.65
C GLU A 225 -0.68 -1.33 -12.79
N GLN A 226 -0.07 -0.53 -11.93
CA GLN A 226 1.07 -0.93 -11.10
C GLN A 226 0.66 -1.02 -9.63
N GLN A 227 0.45 -2.23 -9.13
CA GLN A 227 0.07 -2.45 -7.72
C GLN A 227 1.15 -1.91 -6.78
N GLY A 228 0.77 -1.20 -5.72
CA GLY A 228 1.70 -0.50 -4.82
C GLY A 228 2.00 0.95 -5.21
N CYS A 229 1.55 1.41 -6.37
CA CYS A 229 1.49 2.85 -6.66
C CYS A 229 0.31 3.51 -5.93
N LEU A 230 0.56 4.65 -5.28
CA LEU A 230 -0.45 5.40 -4.51
C LEU A 230 -1.64 5.87 -5.37
N LEU A 231 -1.41 6.14 -6.65
CA LEU A 231 -2.43 6.66 -7.57
C LEU A 231 -3.38 5.57 -8.11
N MET A 232 -2.92 4.31 -8.18
CA MET A 232 -3.66 3.27 -8.91
C MET A 232 -5.00 2.92 -8.28
N GLY A 233 -5.05 2.74 -6.95
CA GLY A 233 -6.31 2.46 -6.25
C GLY A 233 -7.38 3.53 -6.49
N PRO A 234 -7.09 4.83 -6.26
CA PRO A 234 -8.03 5.91 -6.56
C PRO A 234 -8.45 5.96 -8.04
N LEU A 235 -7.53 5.77 -8.99
CA LEU A 235 -7.87 5.74 -10.41
C LEU A 235 -8.80 4.57 -10.76
N PHE A 236 -8.50 3.37 -10.27
CA PHE A 236 -9.35 2.21 -10.45
C PHE A 236 -10.76 2.49 -9.92
N CYS A 237 -10.89 3.02 -8.70
CA CYS A 237 -12.19 3.34 -8.11
C CYS A 237 -12.97 4.38 -8.93
N LEU A 238 -12.29 5.43 -9.43
CA LEU A 238 -12.92 6.46 -10.26
C LEU A 238 -13.36 5.90 -11.63
N THR A 239 -12.54 5.07 -12.25
CA THR A 239 -12.83 4.40 -13.53
C THR A 239 -14.03 3.48 -13.38
N ARG A 240 -14.04 2.62 -12.35
CA ARG A 240 -15.15 1.72 -12.06
C ARG A 240 -16.43 2.50 -11.78
N HIS A 241 -16.35 3.51 -10.92
CA HIS A 241 -17.52 4.33 -10.58
C HIS A 241 -18.13 5.00 -11.82
N ARG A 242 -17.29 5.53 -12.73
CA ARG A 242 -17.77 6.12 -13.99
C ARG A 242 -18.40 5.08 -14.91
N MET A 243 -17.84 3.87 -14.97
CA MET A 243 -18.42 2.75 -15.71
C MET A 243 -19.81 2.39 -15.15
N THR A 244 -19.96 2.26 -13.84
CA THR A 244 -21.25 1.96 -13.19
C THR A 244 -22.26 3.10 -13.40
N GLU A 245 -21.85 4.37 -13.32
CA GLU A 245 -22.74 5.52 -13.65
C GLU A 245 -23.25 5.45 -15.10
N GLU A 246 -22.38 5.11 -16.05
CA GLU A 246 -22.77 4.94 -17.45
C GLU A 246 -23.69 3.74 -17.64
N ALA A 247 -23.37 2.59 -17.03
CA ALA A 247 -24.20 1.38 -17.05
C ALA A 247 -25.63 1.68 -16.56
N ARG A 248 -25.75 2.43 -15.46
CA ARG A 248 -27.04 2.86 -14.90
C ARG A 248 -27.82 3.77 -15.85
N ARG A 249 -27.15 4.70 -16.53
CA ARG A 249 -27.82 5.60 -17.51
C ARG A 249 -28.32 4.87 -18.76
N LEU A 250 -27.66 3.78 -19.15
CA LEU A 250 -28.05 2.96 -20.29
C LEU A 250 -29.10 1.88 -19.95
N SER A 251 -29.27 1.57 -18.66
CA SER A 251 -30.26 0.61 -18.19
C SER A 251 -31.68 1.18 -18.28
N SER A 252 -32.62 0.40 -18.79
CA SER A 252 -34.06 0.71 -18.73
C SER A 252 -34.71 0.27 -17.41
N ARG A 253 -33.97 -0.42 -16.54
CA ARG A 253 -34.42 -0.92 -15.24
C ARG A 253 -33.91 -0.04 -14.11
N PRO A 254 -34.59 -0.01 -12.95
CA PRO A 254 -34.09 0.66 -11.75
C PRO A 254 -32.70 0.16 -11.35
N ALA A 255 -31.97 0.99 -10.61
CA ALA A 255 -30.73 0.54 -9.97
C ALA A 255 -31.05 -0.52 -8.90
N PRO A 256 -30.14 -1.49 -8.66
CA PRO A 256 -30.28 -2.40 -7.53
C PRO A 256 -30.45 -1.66 -6.20
N GLU A 257 -31.16 -2.29 -5.26
CA GLU A 257 -31.53 -1.71 -3.97
C GLU A 257 -30.30 -1.36 -3.11
N PHE A 258 -29.22 -2.14 -3.24
CA PHE A 258 -27.94 -1.85 -2.61
C PHE A 258 -26.78 -2.22 -3.53
N GLU A 259 -25.75 -1.36 -3.59
CA GLU A 259 -24.55 -1.57 -4.43
C GLU A 259 -23.24 -1.10 -3.77
N PRO A 260 -22.81 -1.68 -2.63
CA PRO A 260 -21.55 -1.34 -2.00
C PRO A 260 -20.39 -1.91 -2.82
N ALA A 261 -19.32 -1.14 -2.90
CA ALA A 261 -18.08 -1.55 -3.54
C ALA A 261 -16.88 -1.20 -2.67
N PHE A 262 -15.95 -2.13 -2.56
CA PHE A 262 -14.63 -1.93 -1.98
C PHE A 262 -13.58 -2.36 -3.00
N ALA A 263 -12.98 -1.38 -3.68
CA ALA A 263 -12.09 -1.64 -4.81
C ALA A 263 -12.75 -2.58 -5.85
N ASP A 264 -12.10 -3.70 -6.19
CA ASP A 264 -12.57 -4.68 -7.16
C ASP A 264 -13.68 -5.60 -6.61
N ASP A 265 -13.84 -5.70 -5.29
CA ASP A 265 -14.95 -6.39 -4.65
C ASP A 265 -16.19 -5.49 -4.63
N ALA A 266 -17.13 -5.70 -5.55
CA ALA A 266 -18.44 -5.05 -5.49
C ALA A 266 -19.58 -6.03 -5.40
N PHE A 267 -20.67 -5.55 -4.82
CA PHE A 267 -21.87 -6.30 -4.56
C PHE A 267 -23.05 -5.49 -5.10
N SER A 268 -24.04 -6.18 -5.63
CA SER A 268 -25.34 -5.62 -6.00
C SER A 268 -26.42 -6.55 -5.46
N GLY A 269 -27.49 -6.00 -4.92
CA GLY A 269 -28.63 -6.82 -4.53
C GLY A 269 -29.96 -6.08 -4.55
N GLY A 270 -31.03 -6.85 -4.38
CA GLY A 270 -32.41 -6.47 -4.66
C GLY A 270 -33.06 -7.47 -5.62
N HIS A 271 -34.07 -7.03 -6.37
CA HIS A 271 -34.77 -7.88 -7.33
C HIS A 271 -33.81 -8.43 -8.42
N ILE A 272 -33.90 -9.74 -8.71
CA ILE A 272 -32.94 -10.45 -9.57
C ILE A 272 -32.81 -9.84 -10.97
N ASP A 273 -33.92 -9.36 -11.55
CA ASP A 273 -33.88 -8.74 -12.87
C ASP A 273 -33.10 -7.42 -12.91
N ASP A 274 -33.19 -6.63 -11.84
CA ASP A 274 -32.50 -5.34 -11.74
C ASP A 274 -31.00 -5.57 -11.56
N VAL A 275 -30.63 -6.54 -10.70
CA VAL A 275 -29.24 -7.01 -10.52
C VAL A 275 -28.67 -7.55 -11.84
N TYR A 276 -29.44 -8.38 -12.57
CA TYR A 276 -28.99 -8.93 -13.85
C TYR A 276 -28.78 -7.82 -14.89
N ALA A 277 -29.71 -6.87 -15.00
CA ALA A 277 -29.59 -5.76 -15.94
C ALA A 277 -28.34 -4.91 -15.64
N ALA A 278 -28.11 -4.55 -14.37
CA ALA A 278 -26.92 -3.83 -13.95
C ALA A 278 -25.64 -4.59 -14.28
N PHE A 279 -25.54 -5.86 -13.87
CA PHE A 279 -24.39 -6.72 -14.12
C PHE A 279 -24.08 -6.87 -15.62
N ARG A 280 -25.11 -7.11 -16.44
CA ARG A 280 -24.95 -7.23 -17.90
C ARG A 280 -24.43 -5.94 -18.54
N GLN A 281 -24.94 -4.79 -18.13
CA GLN A 281 -24.47 -3.50 -18.65
C GLN A 281 -23.01 -3.23 -18.25
N GLU A 282 -22.62 -3.55 -17.02
CA GLU A 282 -21.23 -3.46 -16.60
C GLU A 282 -20.31 -4.38 -17.41
N LEU A 283 -20.72 -5.63 -17.67
CA LEU A 283 -19.97 -6.54 -18.53
C LEU A 283 -19.76 -5.98 -19.94
N GLN A 284 -20.78 -5.36 -20.52
CA GLN A 284 -20.71 -4.74 -21.86
C GLN A 284 -19.78 -3.53 -21.89
N LEU A 285 -19.72 -2.76 -20.80
CA LEU A 285 -18.88 -1.56 -20.70
C LEU A 285 -17.46 -1.84 -20.20
N ALA A 286 -17.21 -2.95 -19.52
CA ALA A 286 -15.91 -3.25 -18.91
C ALA A 286 -14.74 -3.05 -19.88
N GLN A 287 -14.83 -3.60 -21.10
CA GLN A 287 -13.77 -3.46 -22.11
C GLN A 287 -13.52 -2.00 -22.52
N LYS A 288 -14.58 -1.18 -22.64
CA LYS A 288 -14.48 0.26 -22.95
C LYS A 288 -13.65 1.00 -21.89
N TYR A 289 -13.74 0.56 -20.64
CA TYR A 289 -13.02 1.12 -19.50
C TYR A 289 -11.69 0.44 -19.20
N GLY A 290 -11.24 -0.50 -20.06
CA GLY A 290 -10.00 -1.25 -19.87
C GLY A 290 -10.06 -2.27 -18.73
N LEU A 291 -11.27 -2.63 -18.30
CA LEU A 291 -11.53 -3.64 -17.28
C LEU A 291 -11.88 -4.98 -17.92
N HIS A 292 -11.57 -6.06 -17.21
CA HIS A 292 -11.99 -7.40 -17.56
C HIS A 292 -12.72 -8.00 -16.37
N VAL A 293 -14.00 -8.28 -16.54
CA VAL A 293 -14.82 -8.98 -15.55
C VAL A 293 -14.88 -10.43 -16.00
N ASP A 294 -14.57 -11.34 -15.07
CA ASP A 294 -14.63 -12.78 -15.29
C ASP A 294 -15.88 -13.32 -14.58
N PRO A 295 -16.98 -13.61 -15.30
CA PRO A 295 -18.21 -14.08 -14.67
C PRO A 295 -18.03 -15.36 -13.85
N ALA A 296 -17.06 -16.22 -14.21
CA ALA A 296 -16.79 -17.46 -13.48
C ALA A 296 -16.25 -17.22 -12.06
N LYS A 297 -15.75 -16.01 -11.77
CA LYS A 297 -15.34 -15.59 -10.44
C LYS A 297 -16.45 -14.87 -9.67
N CYS A 298 -17.54 -14.52 -10.33
CA CYS A 298 -18.69 -13.90 -9.70
C CYS A 298 -19.57 -14.97 -9.05
N THR A 299 -20.20 -14.62 -7.93
CA THR A 299 -21.15 -15.47 -7.23
C THR A 299 -22.48 -14.75 -7.06
N LEU A 300 -23.57 -15.40 -7.44
CA LEU A 300 -24.93 -14.98 -7.14
C LEU A 300 -25.40 -15.71 -5.88
N TYR A 301 -25.61 -14.96 -4.81
CA TYR A 301 -26.15 -15.48 -3.55
C TYR A 301 -27.67 -15.32 -3.51
N LEU A 302 -28.39 -16.43 -3.41
CA LEU A 302 -29.84 -16.44 -3.26
C LEU A 302 -30.19 -16.38 -1.78
N LEU A 303 -30.14 -15.19 -1.19
CA LEU A 303 -30.33 -15.00 0.26
C LEU A 303 -31.74 -15.32 0.78
N ALA A 304 -32.70 -15.60 -0.12
CA ALA A 304 -33.99 -16.18 0.23
C ALA A 304 -33.96 -17.72 0.38
N GLY A 305 -32.80 -18.35 0.17
CA GLY A 305 -32.62 -19.79 0.22
C GLY A 305 -33.60 -20.55 -0.66
N ASP A 306 -34.18 -21.63 -0.11
CA ASP A 306 -35.19 -22.46 -0.77
C ASP A 306 -36.50 -21.73 -1.07
N GLN A 307 -36.70 -20.53 -0.53
CA GLN A 307 -37.87 -19.69 -0.84
C GLN A 307 -37.66 -18.82 -2.08
N PHE A 308 -36.47 -18.80 -2.67
CA PHE A 308 -36.22 -18.06 -3.90
C PHE A 308 -37.05 -18.62 -5.07
N ARG A 309 -37.67 -17.74 -5.87
CA ARG A 309 -38.54 -18.11 -7.02
C ARG A 309 -38.16 -17.42 -8.33
N GLY A 310 -37.08 -16.63 -8.34
CA GLY A 310 -36.66 -15.91 -9.54
C GLY A 310 -35.92 -16.79 -10.56
N ASP A 311 -35.80 -16.30 -11.79
CA ASP A 311 -35.03 -16.96 -12.85
C ASP A 311 -33.54 -16.63 -12.78
N VAL A 312 -32.72 -17.63 -12.45
CA VAL A 312 -31.25 -17.55 -12.40
C VAL A 312 -30.55 -18.01 -13.69
N SER A 313 -31.29 -18.57 -14.66
CA SER A 313 -30.72 -19.20 -15.84
C SER A 313 -29.83 -18.25 -16.64
N ARG A 314 -30.19 -16.96 -16.68
CA ARG A 314 -29.44 -15.90 -17.33
C ARG A 314 -28.07 -15.62 -16.71
N PHE A 315 -27.91 -15.83 -15.40
CA PHE A 315 -26.61 -15.75 -14.72
C PHE A 315 -25.77 -17.00 -14.98
N GLN A 316 -26.39 -18.18 -14.89
CA GLN A 316 -25.73 -19.45 -15.17
C GLN A 316 -25.21 -19.52 -16.62
N ALA A 317 -25.97 -18.98 -17.57
CA ALA A 317 -25.57 -18.88 -18.97
C ALA A 317 -24.31 -18.01 -19.18
N LEU A 318 -24.01 -17.08 -18.26
CA LEU A 318 -22.78 -16.30 -18.27
C LEU A 318 -21.62 -17.01 -17.55
N GLY A 319 -21.87 -18.14 -16.88
CA GLY A 319 -20.88 -18.85 -16.07
C GLY A 319 -20.80 -18.39 -14.62
N VAL A 320 -21.75 -17.59 -14.14
CA VAL A 320 -21.79 -17.12 -12.74
C VAL A 320 -22.13 -18.28 -11.81
N ASN A 321 -21.36 -18.42 -10.72
CA ASN A 321 -21.64 -19.42 -9.70
C ASN A 321 -22.91 -19.05 -8.92
N VAL A 322 -23.87 -19.97 -8.78
CA VAL A 322 -25.13 -19.71 -8.06
C VAL A 322 -25.13 -20.50 -6.76
N VAL A 323 -25.30 -19.80 -5.64
CA VAL A 323 -25.27 -20.37 -4.29
C VAL A 323 -26.58 -20.06 -3.60
N SER A 324 -27.30 -21.10 -3.16
CA SER A 324 -28.58 -20.99 -2.44
C SER A 324 -28.43 -20.81 -0.93
N GLY A 325 -27.22 -20.61 -0.42
CA GLY A 325 -26.96 -20.35 0.98
C GLY A 325 -27.45 -18.97 1.43
N THR A 326 -28.08 -18.92 2.60
CA THR A 326 -28.44 -17.66 3.30
C THR A 326 -27.25 -17.05 4.04
N ASP A 327 -26.25 -17.88 4.36
CA ASP A 327 -25.05 -17.47 5.09
C ASP A 327 -23.88 -17.27 4.14
N ILE A 328 -23.31 -16.06 4.15
CA ILE A 328 -22.25 -15.65 3.23
C ILE A 328 -21.13 -14.96 3.98
N THR A 329 -19.96 -14.88 3.35
CA THR A 329 -18.85 -14.07 3.84
C THR A 329 -18.59 -12.93 2.87
N MET A 330 -18.82 -11.68 3.30
CA MET A 330 -18.52 -10.49 2.51
C MET A 330 -17.35 -9.74 3.15
N LEU A 331 -16.28 -9.47 2.38
CA LEU A 331 -15.08 -8.79 2.88
C LEU A 331 -14.52 -9.40 4.18
N LYS A 332 -14.55 -10.74 4.27
CA LYS A 332 -14.16 -11.53 5.45
C LYS A 332 -15.00 -11.27 6.72
N VAL A 333 -16.23 -10.79 6.53
CA VAL A 333 -17.24 -10.61 7.58
C VAL A 333 -18.35 -11.64 7.35
N PRO A 334 -18.74 -12.41 8.37
CA PRO A 334 -19.86 -13.33 8.27
C PRO A 334 -21.17 -12.54 8.22
N ILE A 335 -22.05 -12.88 7.28
CA ILE A 335 -23.40 -12.35 7.15
C ILE A 335 -24.35 -13.54 7.14
N GLY A 336 -25.21 -13.61 8.15
CA GLY A 336 -26.08 -14.75 8.40
C GLY A 336 -26.20 -15.04 9.89
N ASP A 337 -27.26 -15.76 10.24
CA ASP A 337 -27.64 -16.04 11.63
C ASP A 337 -27.56 -17.54 11.94
N ASN A 338 -27.15 -18.38 10.99
CA ASN A 338 -27.04 -19.81 11.19
C ASN A 338 -25.94 -20.15 12.21
N PRO A 339 -26.27 -20.83 13.32
CA PRO A 339 -25.30 -21.17 14.36
C PRO A 339 -24.15 -22.04 13.87
N GLU A 340 -24.39 -22.98 12.94
CA GLU A 340 -23.36 -23.87 12.41
C GLU A 340 -22.36 -23.11 11.53
N PHE A 341 -22.85 -22.19 10.71
CA PHE A 341 -22.02 -21.31 9.89
C PHE A 341 -21.13 -20.42 10.77
N LEU A 342 -21.73 -19.74 11.76
CA LEU A 342 -20.98 -18.89 12.69
C LEU A 342 -19.97 -19.72 13.50
N HIS A 343 -20.33 -20.93 13.94
CA HIS A 343 -19.41 -21.83 14.62
C HIS A 343 -18.21 -22.22 13.74
N SER A 344 -18.46 -22.57 12.48
CA SER A 344 -17.41 -22.89 11.50
C SER A 344 -16.48 -21.70 11.26
N PHE A 345 -17.05 -20.50 11.06
CA PHE A 345 -16.29 -19.26 10.92
C PHE A 345 -15.41 -18.98 12.15
N HIS A 346 -15.96 -19.12 13.36
CA HIS A 346 -15.20 -18.97 14.61
C HIS A 346 -14.07 -19.99 14.72
N LYS A 347 -14.35 -21.25 14.40
CA LYS A 347 -13.38 -22.36 14.48
C LYS A 347 -12.21 -22.15 13.52
N GLN A 348 -12.46 -21.72 12.28
CA GLN A 348 -11.38 -21.41 11.36
C GLN A 348 -10.56 -20.22 11.86
N THR A 349 -11.24 -19.15 12.27
CA THR A 349 -10.59 -17.91 12.67
C THR A 349 -9.70 -18.08 13.90
N ILE A 350 -10.15 -18.84 14.90
CA ILE A 350 -9.34 -19.16 16.08
C ILE A 350 -8.18 -20.09 15.72
N SER A 351 -8.38 -21.05 14.81
CA SER A 351 -7.31 -21.92 14.33
C SER A 351 -6.17 -21.13 13.67
N ASP A 352 -6.51 -20.14 12.85
CA ASP A 352 -5.53 -19.25 12.22
C ASP A 352 -4.74 -18.45 13.29
N PHE A 353 -5.43 -18.00 14.34
CA PHE A 353 -4.79 -17.27 15.44
C PHE A 353 -3.92 -18.17 16.31
N ASP A 354 -4.36 -19.39 16.59
CA ASP A 354 -3.59 -20.40 17.31
C ASP A 354 -2.29 -20.72 16.57
N ALA A 355 -2.36 -20.92 15.25
CA ALA A 355 -1.18 -21.16 14.42
C ALA A 355 -0.18 -19.98 14.46
N LEU A 356 -0.69 -18.73 14.46
CA LEU A 356 0.14 -17.54 14.63
C LEU A 356 0.82 -17.54 16.01
N CYS A 357 0.06 -17.75 17.08
CA CYS A 357 0.59 -17.78 18.44
C CYS A 357 1.64 -18.88 18.61
N SER A 358 1.38 -20.08 18.12
CA SER A 358 2.35 -21.19 18.16
C SER A 358 3.61 -20.90 17.35
N THR A 359 3.49 -20.23 16.21
CA THR A 359 4.65 -19.77 15.44
C THR A 359 5.50 -18.79 16.26
N LEU A 360 4.87 -17.83 16.93
CA LEU A 360 5.56 -16.85 17.77
C LEU A 360 6.21 -17.51 18.99
N GLU A 361 5.50 -18.43 19.66
CA GLU A 361 6.00 -19.22 20.79
C GLU A 361 7.21 -20.09 20.39
N SER A 362 7.28 -20.54 19.13
CA SER A 362 8.40 -21.34 18.60
C SER A 362 9.64 -20.51 18.24
N LEU A 363 9.56 -19.17 18.25
CA LEU A 363 10.71 -18.34 17.90
C LEU A 363 11.82 -18.49 18.96
N PRO A 364 13.09 -18.54 18.53
CA PRO A 364 14.22 -18.77 19.45
C PRO A 364 14.42 -17.62 20.45
N HIS A 365 13.85 -16.44 20.19
CA HIS A 365 14.04 -15.26 21.01
C HIS A 365 12.70 -14.70 21.47
N VAL A 366 12.36 -14.98 22.72
CA VAL A 366 11.05 -14.65 23.32
C VAL A 366 10.74 -13.14 23.30
N HIS A 367 11.76 -12.27 23.36
CA HIS A 367 11.56 -10.82 23.21
C HIS A 367 11.12 -10.41 21.80
N VAL A 368 11.60 -11.12 20.76
CA VAL A 368 11.18 -10.88 19.37
C VAL A 368 9.74 -11.37 19.19
N ALA A 369 9.41 -12.53 19.75
CA ALA A 369 8.05 -13.05 19.76
C ALA A 369 7.07 -12.05 20.41
N PHE A 370 7.39 -11.56 21.61
CA PHE A 370 6.57 -10.58 22.32
C PHE A 370 6.47 -9.25 21.57
N TYR A 371 7.57 -8.76 20.99
CA TYR A 371 7.55 -7.55 20.16
C TYR A 371 6.61 -7.71 18.95
N LEU A 372 6.73 -8.80 18.20
CA LEU A 372 5.86 -9.07 17.05
C LEU A 372 4.40 -9.23 17.46
N PHE A 373 4.16 -9.90 18.58
CA PHE A 373 2.82 -10.10 19.12
C PHE A 373 2.16 -8.78 19.53
N SER A 374 2.88 -7.92 20.26
CA SER A 374 2.38 -6.62 20.72
C SER A 374 2.16 -5.60 19.59
N GLN A 375 2.92 -5.69 18.49
CA GLN A 375 2.79 -4.77 17.35
C GLN A 375 1.71 -5.16 16.34
N GLY A 376 1.09 -6.34 16.46
CA GLY A 376 0.20 -6.80 15.39
C GLY A 376 -0.59 -8.08 15.65
N GLY A 377 -0.75 -8.51 16.91
CA GLY A 377 -1.40 -9.76 17.33
C GLY A 377 -2.91 -9.85 17.03
N THR A 378 -3.33 -9.56 15.80
CA THR A 378 -4.71 -9.55 15.27
C THR A 378 -5.63 -8.43 15.74
N PHE A 379 -5.17 -7.49 16.56
CA PHE A 379 -5.99 -6.38 17.07
C PHE A 379 -6.79 -5.65 15.98
N SER A 380 -6.18 -5.34 14.83
CA SER A 380 -6.88 -4.68 13.72
C SER A 380 -8.00 -5.52 13.12
N LYS A 381 -7.87 -6.87 13.08
CA LYS A 381 -8.92 -7.78 12.61
C LYS A 381 -10.07 -7.86 13.61
N LEU A 382 -9.76 -7.96 14.90
CA LEU A 382 -10.77 -7.95 15.98
C LEU A 382 -11.56 -6.64 15.98
N GLN A 383 -10.86 -5.51 15.91
CA GLN A 383 -11.50 -4.19 15.83
C GLN A 383 -12.39 -4.08 14.59
N TRP A 384 -11.97 -4.64 13.44
CA TRP A 384 -12.79 -4.69 12.24
C TRP A 384 -14.10 -5.47 12.49
N TRP A 385 -14.03 -6.70 12.97
CA TRP A 385 -15.23 -7.50 13.25
C TRP A 385 -16.15 -6.86 14.28
N CYS A 386 -15.61 -6.27 15.34
CA CYS A 386 -16.39 -5.52 16.34
C CYS A 386 -17.20 -4.36 15.73
N ARG A 387 -16.77 -3.81 14.59
CA ARG A 387 -17.47 -2.70 13.91
C ARG A 387 -18.44 -3.16 12.84
N THR A 388 -18.27 -4.38 12.32
CA THR A 388 -19.02 -4.87 11.15
C THR A 388 -19.94 -6.03 11.44
N THR A 389 -19.84 -6.66 12.61
CA THR A 389 -20.62 -7.86 12.96
C THR A 389 -21.39 -7.63 14.26
N PRO A 390 -22.67 -8.06 14.34
CA PRO A 390 -23.44 -7.97 15.57
C PRO A 390 -22.70 -8.61 16.75
N ARG A 391 -22.70 -7.93 17.91
CA ARG A 391 -21.99 -8.39 19.11
C ARG A 391 -22.37 -9.80 19.51
N ALA A 392 -23.65 -10.16 19.40
CA ALA A 392 -24.14 -11.50 19.73
C ALA A 392 -23.44 -12.60 18.92
N HIS A 393 -23.08 -12.32 17.66
CA HIS A 393 -22.47 -13.32 16.78
C HIS A 393 -20.99 -13.47 17.09
N ILE A 394 -20.26 -12.40 17.41
CA ILE A 394 -18.79 -12.47 17.60
C ILE A 394 -18.33 -12.59 19.05
N ALA A 395 -19.20 -12.34 20.05
CA ALA A 395 -18.78 -12.36 21.45
C ALA A 395 -18.08 -13.67 21.89
N PRO A 396 -18.55 -14.87 21.48
CA PRO A 396 -17.84 -16.12 21.80
C PRO A 396 -16.44 -16.17 21.18
N LEU A 397 -16.27 -15.66 19.96
CA LEU A 397 -14.98 -15.59 19.30
C LEU A 397 -14.02 -14.66 20.05
N LEU A 398 -14.49 -13.46 20.42
CA LEU A 398 -13.68 -12.48 21.15
C LEU A 398 -13.17 -13.03 22.49
N GLN A 399 -14.00 -13.77 23.22
CA GLN A 399 -13.59 -14.41 24.47
C GLN A 399 -12.47 -15.42 24.23
N ARG A 400 -12.61 -16.28 23.21
CA ARG A 400 -11.58 -17.27 22.86
C ARG A 400 -10.27 -16.62 22.43
N PHE A 401 -10.34 -15.52 21.67
CA PHE A 401 -9.16 -14.73 21.33
C PHE A 401 -8.46 -14.19 22.57
N HIS A 402 -9.24 -13.61 23.50
CA HIS A 402 -8.71 -13.09 24.76
C HIS A 402 -8.02 -14.19 25.58
N ASP A 403 -8.68 -15.34 25.76
CA ASP A 403 -8.15 -16.46 26.52
C ASP A 403 -6.85 -17.00 25.90
N ARG A 404 -6.82 -17.17 24.58
CA ARG A 404 -5.61 -17.63 23.87
C ARG A 404 -4.48 -16.60 23.91
N GLN A 405 -4.81 -15.32 23.75
CA GLN A 405 -3.85 -14.22 23.85
C GLN A 405 -3.21 -14.18 25.24
N LYS A 406 -4.02 -14.34 26.29
CA LYS A 406 -3.53 -14.42 27.66
C LYS A 406 -2.55 -15.58 27.83
N LEU A 407 -2.90 -16.77 27.36
CA LEU A 407 -2.01 -17.95 27.41
C LEU A 407 -0.69 -17.72 26.65
N ALA A 408 -0.75 -17.10 25.46
CA ALA A 408 0.45 -16.77 24.69
C ALA A 408 1.38 -15.79 25.45
N CYS A 409 0.79 -14.78 26.10
CA CYS A 409 1.55 -13.85 26.93
C CYS A 409 2.18 -14.53 28.14
N GLU A 410 1.49 -15.45 28.80
CA GLU A 410 2.01 -16.23 29.93
C GLU A 410 3.22 -17.09 29.51
N HIS A 411 3.19 -17.71 28.33
CA HIS A 411 4.37 -18.41 27.78
C HIS A 411 5.55 -17.47 27.50
N MET A 412 5.28 -16.19 27.21
CA MET A 412 6.29 -15.17 26.97
C MET A 412 6.70 -14.42 28.25
N GLU A 413 6.13 -14.77 29.41
CA GLU A 413 6.39 -14.12 30.70
C GLU A 413 7.88 -14.07 31.08
N PRO A 414 8.71 -15.11 30.83
CA PRO A 414 10.15 -15.03 31.10
C PRO A 414 10.83 -13.86 30.36
N ALA A 415 10.34 -13.47 29.18
CA ALA A 415 10.84 -12.30 28.45
C ALA A 415 10.46 -10.99 29.16
N ILE A 416 9.25 -10.92 29.68
CA ILE A 416 8.73 -9.75 30.38
C ILE A 416 9.51 -9.58 31.68
N GLN A 417 9.71 -10.67 32.43
CA GLN A 417 10.52 -10.70 33.65
C GLN A 417 11.99 -10.36 33.36
N HIS A 418 12.58 -10.90 32.29
CA HIS A 418 13.94 -10.57 31.89
C HIS A 418 14.08 -9.09 31.47
N LEU A 419 13.14 -8.53 30.70
CA LEU A 419 13.13 -7.10 30.36
C LEU A 419 12.99 -6.22 31.60
N ALA A 420 12.09 -6.59 32.52
CA ALA A 420 11.92 -5.89 33.78
C ALA A 420 13.21 -5.94 34.63
N ALA A 421 13.91 -7.07 34.66
CA ALA A 421 15.17 -7.22 35.37
C ALA A 421 16.32 -6.45 34.71
N CYS A 422 16.43 -6.48 33.39
CA CYS A 422 17.45 -5.73 32.63
C CYS A 422 17.19 -4.22 32.61
N LEU A 423 15.93 -3.81 32.78
CA LEU A 423 15.50 -2.42 32.75
C LEU A 423 14.61 -2.13 33.98
N PRO A 424 15.16 -2.12 35.21
CA PRO A 424 14.37 -1.99 36.45
C PRO A 424 13.51 -0.72 36.49
N VAL A 425 13.98 0.34 35.82
CA VAL A 425 13.27 1.62 35.70
C VAL A 425 11.99 1.50 34.87
N LEU A 426 11.89 0.48 34.01
CA LEU A 426 10.72 0.18 33.18
C LEU A 426 9.87 -0.97 33.73
N ALA A 427 10.36 -1.71 34.74
CA ALA A 427 9.65 -2.82 35.35
C ALA A 427 8.23 -2.46 35.82
N PRO A 428 7.98 -1.30 36.48
CA PRO A 428 6.62 -0.91 36.87
C PRO A 428 5.68 -0.76 35.66
N SER A 429 6.19 -0.28 34.52
CA SER A 429 5.41 -0.12 33.28
C SER A 429 5.13 -1.45 32.57
N PHE A 430 5.97 -2.47 32.79
CA PHE A 430 5.72 -3.82 32.26
C PHE A 430 4.83 -4.66 33.17
N CYS A 431 4.84 -4.39 34.48
CA CYS A 431 4.07 -5.13 35.49
C CYS A 431 2.68 -4.54 35.76
N ASP A 432 2.42 -3.29 35.40
CA ASP A 432 1.09 -2.67 35.51
C ASP A 432 0.40 -2.61 34.13
N PRO A 433 -0.56 -3.52 33.85
CA PRO A 433 -1.28 -3.56 32.59
C PRO A 433 -2.21 -2.35 32.35
N GLN A 434 -2.45 -1.50 33.36
CA GLN A 434 -3.20 -0.26 33.21
C GLN A 434 -2.30 0.98 33.01
N SER A 435 -0.99 0.84 33.20
CA SER A 435 -0.07 1.96 33.01
C SER A 435 0.02 2.35 31.53
N GLN A 436 -0.15 3.63 31.23
CA GLN A 436 0.00 4.14 29.87
C GLN A 436 1.49 4.13 29.52
N ILE A 437 1.94 3.12 28.76
CA ILE A 437 3.34 2.98 28.38
C ILE A 437 3.67 4.08 27.37
N ASP A 438 4.50 5.05 27.76
CA ASP A 438 5.16 5.96 26.82
C ASP A 438 6.19 5.17 26.01
N HIS A 439 5.72 4.50 24.95
CA HIS A 439 6.55 3.68 24.07
C HIS A 439 7.74 4.46 23.49
N ARG A 440 7.59 5.78 23.29
CA ARG A 440 8.67 6.63 22.76
C ARG A 440 9.74 6.88 23.83
N GLY A 441 9.34 7.19 25.06
CA GLY A 441 10.24 7.31 26.20
C GLY A 441 10.92 5.99 26.58
N VAL A 442 10.22 4.86 26.47
CA VAL A 442 10.77 3.52 26.67
C VAL A 442 11.84 3.20 25.63
N LEU A 443 11.52 3.34 24.34
CA LEU A 443 12.47 3.09 23.25
C LEU A 443 13.66 4.05 23.30
N GLY A 444 13.44 5.32 23.67
CA GLY A 444 14.52 6.29 23.86
C GLY A 444 15.48 5.89 24.98
N ARG A 445 14.96 5.42 26.11
CA ARG A 445 15.77 4.94 27.25
C ARG A 445 16.50 3.64 26.94
N ILE A 446 15.86 2.68 26.27
CA ILE A 446 16.50 1.44 25.79
C ILE A 446 17.64 1.78 24.83
N HIS A 447 17.37 2.63 23.83
CA HIS A 447 18.39 3.06 22.88
C HIS A 447 19.56 3.75 23.59
N GLN A 448 19.29 4.62 24.55
CA GLN A 448 20.34 5.30 25.33
C GLN A 448 21.16 4.32 26.19
N GLN A 449 20.52 3.37 26.88
CA GLN A 449 21.23 2.38 27.68
C GLN A 449 22.04 1.39 26.84
N VAL A 450 21.50 0.91 25.72
CA VAL A 450 22.24 0.06 24.78
C VAL A 450 23.40 0.83 24.16
N TYR A 451 23.17 2.09 23.75
CA TYR A 451 24.22 2.97 23.24
C TYR A 451 25.33 3.19 24.28
N LEU A 452 24.98 3.55 25.52
CA LEU A 452 25.95 3.74 26.60
C LEU A 452 26.68 2.43 26.95
N GLY A 453 25.97 1.30 26.97
CA GLY A 453 26.56 -0.02 27.17
C GLY A 453 27.58 -0.37 26.08
N LEU A 454 27.25 -0.12 24.82
CA LEU A 454 28.17 -0.29 23.68
C LEU A 454 29.35 0.68 23.75
N MET A 455 29.13 1.94 24.14
CA MET A 455 30.21 2.93 24.31
C MET A 455 31.16 2.58 25.46
N ASN A 456 30.68 1.88 26.48
CA ASN A 456 31.46 1.49 27.65
C ASN A 456 32.12 0.10 27.50
N GLN A 457 31.92 -0.61 26.38
CA GLN A 457 32.62 -1.86 26.09
C GLN A 457 34.05 -1.58 25.60
N HIS A 458 35.02 -1.88 26.44
CA HIS A 458 36.44 -1.95 26.08
C HIS A 458 36.82 -3.39 25.75
N ASP A 459 37.60 -3.61 24.70
CA ASP A 459 38.21 -4.91 24.46
C ASP A 459 39.36 -5.21 25.45
N LEU A 460 39.89 -6.43 25.43
CA LEU A 460 41.03 -6.86 26.26
C LEU A 460 42.32 -6.04 26.01
N SER A 461 42.32 -5.11 25.05
CA SER A 461 43.40 -4.16 24.76
C SER A 461 43.06 -2.70 25.09
N GLY A 462 41.93 -2.45 25.76
CA GLY A 462 41.51 -1.12 26.23
C GLY A 462 40.89 -0.22 25.16
N ARG A 463 40.61 -0.72 23.94
CA ARG A 463 40.02 0.09 22.86
C ARG A 463 38.52 -0.15 22.75
N ALA A 464 37.77 0.93 22.55
CA ALA A 464 36.31 0.89 22.42
C ALA A 464 35.89 0.13 21.15
N ARG A 465 35.03 -0.89 21.29
CA ARG A 465 34.45 -1.63 20.17
C ARG A 465 33.15 -0.97 19.70
N LEU A 466 33.14 -0.45 18.48
CA LEU A 466 31.92 -0.13 17.75
C LEU A 466 31.66 -1.24 16.72
N THR A 467 31.01 -2.32 17.14
CA THR A 467 30.37 -3.25 16.19
C THR A 467 28.95 -2.78 15.94
N ALA A 468 28.66 -2.47 14.67
CA ALA A 468 27.34 -2.06 14.17
C ALA A 468 26.40 -3.26 13.96
#